data_AF-A0A644UIV6-F1
#
_entry.id   AF-A0A644UIV6-F1
#
_cell.length_a   1.000
_cell.length_b   1.000
_cell.length_c   1.000
_cell.angle_alpha   90.00
_cell.angle_beta   90.00
_cell.angle_gamma   90.00
#
_symmetry.space_group_name_H-M   'P 1'
#
loop_
_entity.id
_entity.type
_entity.pdbx_description
1 polymer ?
#
loop_
_entity_poly.entity_id
_entity_poly.type
_entity_poly.pdbx_seq_one_letter_code
_entity_poly.pdbx_strand_id
1 'polypeptide(L)'
;MNILCLQAVENMPPDKLIKKINTKHVFSPQKYEKIEGKGNVLICGEKTKVKRSYCRQSLKFKGENEFINVWLENGVAVFNDTIIYQSDLYITYNAKSIDKAEKLVKALLEAVPFILVEPDMYERIKQMQGSFDPLALPAYKNANINNGLLCHLCWQIYAVSAAWAKFLENPLERVALRQLRVKIRRLRSCLSFFKPALKVVECIEWQSKLRAQGEELSRLRELDVVFMSLTRMGNVGNEAAKKSSHLGELFIRARDEEMLRIRTQLSLAAMTLELVHLLFWLQNRPVTQNYSAKSLKKFLYERVDQWSNNIMALTERYPEFSDMQAAHKIRIKVKRFRYALMCFPEVNKGAGNMLRRLKRLQDMLGFLHDDYVNGHLAEAIITEEDDDELHYEAAVFTGWESAKVEASINGLKYLWEDFCDELKVWKK
;
A
#
# COMPACT_ATOMS: atom_id res chain seq x y z
N MET A 1 18.09 9.32 17.59
CA MET A 1 16.83 10.07 17.77
C MET A 1 15.94 9.72 16.58
N ASN A 2 14.67 9.43 16.82
CA ASN A 2 13.71 9.09 15.78
C ASN A 2 13.08 10.37 15.22
N ILE A 3 12.57 10.30 13.99
CA ILE A 3 11.86 11.38 13.32
C ILE A 3 10.60 10.82 12.67
N LEU A 4 9.49 11.56 12.76
CA LEU A 4 8.35 11.41 11.88
C LEU A 4 7.99 12.75 11.24
N CYS A 5 7.35 12.70 10.08
CA CYS A 5 6.89 13.87 9.36
C CYS A 5 5.41 13.67 8.97
N LEU A 6 4.58 14.62 9.39
CA LEU A 6 3.16 14.69 9.07
C LEU A 6 2.94 15.82 8.06
N GLN A 7 2.42 15.50 6.88
CA GLN A 7 2.10 16.51 5.86
C GLN A 7 0.60 16.79 5.84
N ALA A 8 0.23 18.07 5.92
CA ALA A 8 -1.18 18.46 5.83
C ALA A 8 -1.68 18.20 4.42
N VAL A 9 -2.84 17.54 4.30
CA VAL A 9 -3.46 17.27 2.98
C VAL A 9 -4.00 18.56 2.36
N GLU A 10 -4.61 19.40 3.19
CA GLU A 10 -5.07 20.73 2.78
C GLU A 10 -3.90 21.71 2.76
N ASN A 11 -3.69 22.36 1.62
CA ASN A 11 -2.77 23.49 1.57
C ASN A 11 -3.37 24.67 2.35
N MET A 12 -2.70 25.11 3.42
CA MET A 12 -3.17 26.20 4.26
C MET A 12 -2.01 27.07 4.72
N PRO A 13 -2.26 28.38 4.94
CA PRO A 13 -1.24 29.28 5.48
C PRO A 13 -0.69 28.79 6.82
N PRO A 14 0.61 28.99 7.11
CA PRO A 14 1.25 28.53 8.35
C PRO A 14 0.52 28.98 9.62
N ASP A 15 0.06 30.24 9.67
CA ASP A 15 -0.63 30.78 10.84
C ASP A 15 -1.96 30.06 11.11
N LYS A 16 -2.68 29.70 10.04
CA LYS A 16 -3.93 28.93 10.14
C LYS A 16 -3.66 27.51 10.62
N LEU A 17 -2.59 26.88 10.11
CA LEU A 17 -2.17 25.55 10.55
C LEU A 17 -1.81 25.56 12.03
N ILE A 18 -0.97 26.50 12.47
CA ILE A 18 -0.57 26.67 13.87
C ILE A 18 -1.78 26.88 14.76
N LYS A 19 -2.72 27.73 14.36
CA LYS A 19 -3.96 27.96 15.10
C LYS A 19 -4.78 26.68 15.28
N LYS A 20 -4.88 25.83 14.25
CA LYS A 20 -5.59 24.53 14.33
C LYS A 20 -4.88 23.54 15.26
N ILE A 21 -3.55 23.40 15.14
CA ILE A 21 -2.81 22.39 15.92
C ILE A 21 -2.47 22.82 17.36
N ASN A 22 -2.63 24.11 17.69
CA ASN A 22 -2.28 24.68 18.99
C ASN A 22 -3.49 25.24 19.76
N THR A 23 -4.67 24.61 19.64
CA THR A 23 -5.92 25.04 20.30
C THR A 23 -5.82 25.08 21.82
N LYS A 24 -5.09 24.13 22.42
CA LYS A 24 -4.83 24.09 23.87
C LYS A 24 -3.60 24.91 24.30
N HIS A 25 -3.04 25.73 23.40
CA HIS A 25 -1.88 26.59 23.65
C HIS A 25 -0.65 25.88 24.25
N VAL A 26 -0.45 24.60 23.91
CA VAL A 26 0.64 23.75 24.38
C VAL A 26 1.99 24.21 23.83
N PHE A 27 1.97 24.81 22.63
CA PHE A 27 3.14 25.34 21.94
C PHE A 27 3.27 26.86 22.09
N SER A 28 4.51 27.32 22.13
CA SER A 28 4.96 28.69 21.92
C SER A 28 5.70 28.76 20.57
N PRO A 29 5.02 29.18 19.48
CA PRO A 29 5.64 29.31 18.17
C PRO A 29 6.80 30.31 18.22
N GLN A 30 7.97 29.90 17.73
CA GLN A 30 9.15 30.77 17.66
C GLN A 30 9.14 31.60 16.37
N LYS A 31 10.08 32.52 16.21
CA LYS A 31 10.27 33.24 14.94
C LYS A 31 10.59 32.24 13.82
N TYR A 32 10.01 32.43 12.63
CA TYR A 32 10.33 31.60 11.48
C TYR A 32 11.64 32.04 10.82
N GLU A 33 12.30 31.09 10.16
CA GLU A 33 13.50 31.29 9.36
C GLU A 33 13.19 30.93 7.90
N LYS A 34 13.61 31.76 6.94
CA LYS A 34 13.51 31.45 5.51
C LYS A 34 14.75 30.66 5.09
N ILE A 35 14.52 29.50 4.47
CA ILE A 35 15.58 28.60 4.05
C ILE A 35 15.44 28.32 2.56
N GLU A 36 16.56 28.46 1.84
CA GLU A 36 16.69 28.02 0.46
C GLU A 36 17.61 26.80 0.39
N GLY A 37 17.17 25.77 -0.33
CA GLY A 37 17.93 24.54 -0.53
C GLY A 37 18.15 24.28 -2.02
N LYS A 38 19.34 23.83 -2.38
CA LYS A 38 19.63 23.30 -3.72
C LYS A 38 20.25 21.91 -3.55
N GLY A 39 19.72 20.94 -4.26
CA GLY A 39 20.25 19.58 -4.25
C GLY A 39 20.01 18.89 -5.59
N ASN A 40 20.36 17.61 -5.66
CA ASN A 40 20.14 16.80 -6.85
C ASN A 40 19.56 15.45 -6.46
N VAL A 41 18.69 14.91 -7.30
CA VAL A 41 18.18 13.54 -7.20
C VAL A 41 18.47 12.80 -8.51
N LEU A 42 18.59 11.49 -8.43
CA LEU A 42 18.63 10.62 -9.61
C LEU A 42 17.20 10.16 -9.91
N ILE A 43 16.69 10.50 -11.09
CA ILE A 43 15.39 10.06 -11.60
C ILE A 43 15.66 9.35 -12.92
N CYS A 44 15.27 8.08 -13.02
CA CYS A 44 15.51 7.26 -14.23
C CYS A 44 16.97 7.24 -14.72
N GLY A 45 17.94 7.37 -13.80
CA GLY A 45 19.37 7.43 -14.14
C GLY A 45 19.89 8.84 -14.50
N GLU A 46 19.02 9.83 -14.61
CA GLU A 46 19.37 11.21 -14.91
C GLU A 46 19.43 12.06 -13.63
N LYS A 47 20.40 12.97 -13.58
CA LYS A 47 20.59 13.87 -12.44
C LYS A 47 19.69 15.10 -12.58
N THR A 48 18.63 15.14 -11.78
CA THR A 48 17.68 16.25 -11.73
C THR A 48 18.01 17.22 -10.59
N LYS A 49 18.06 18.51 -10.90
CA LYS A 49 18.21 19.58 -9.90
C LYS A 49 16.89 19.77 -9.15
N VAL A 50 16.97 19.88 -7.83
CA VAL A 50 15.85 20.22 -6.95
C VAL A 50 16.16 21.53 -6.25
N LYS A 51 15.25 22.49 -6.34
CA LYS A 51 15.29 23.75 -5.59
C LYS A 51 14.18 23.72 -4.54
N ARG A 52 14.49 24.17 -3.33
CA ARG A 52 13.53 24.29 -2.22
C ARG A 52 13.56 25.70 -1.68
N SER A 53 12.40 26.25 -1.36
CA SER A 53 12.25 27.51 -0.62
C SER A 53 11.13 27.34 0.39
N TYR A 54 11.45 27.43 1.68
CA TYR A 54 10.48 27.19 2.74
C TYR A 54 10.80 28.01 4.00
N CYS A 55 9.76 28.28 4.78
CA CYS A 55 9.87 28.84 6.11
C CYS A 55 9.87 27.71 7.14
N ARG A 56 10.88 27.67 8.01
CA ARG A 56 10.94 26.76 9.15
C ARG A 56 10.56 27.50 10.43
N GLN A 57 9.66 26.94 11.23
CA GLN A 57 9.24 27.52 12.50
C GLN A 57 9.23 26.47 13.60
N SER A 58 10.05 26.67 14.63
CA SER A 58 10.08 25.78 15.79
C SER A 58 8.87 26.02 16.70
N LEU A 59 8.29 24.95 17.23
CA LEU A 59 7.17 24.99 18.18
C LEU A 59 7.68 24.50 19.54
N LYS A 60 8.06 25.43 20.44
CA LYS A 60 8.54 25.06 21.77
C LYS A 60 7.38 24.70 22.69
N PHE A 61 7.52 23.66 23.50
CA PHE A 61 6.54 23.36 24.55
C PHE A 61 6.59 24.43 25.66
N LYS A 62 5.44 24.77 26.22
CA LYS A 62 5.36 25.70 27.37
C LYS A 62 5.67 25.06 28.73
N GLY A 63 6.11 23.79 28.76
CA GLY A 63 6.51 23.06 29.96
C GLY A 63 7.70 22.14 29.68
N GLU A 64 8.14 21.38 30.68
CA GLU A 64 9.28 20.45 30.53
C GLU A 64 9.00 19.37 29.49
N ASN A 65 9.80 19.37 28.43
CA ASN A 65 9.78 18.33 27.41
C ASN A 65 11.18 18.12 26.82
N GLU A 66 12.01 17.37 27.53
CA GLU A 66 13.44 17.23 27.18
C GLU A 66 13.70 16.36 25.93
N PHE A 67 12.69 15.64 25.44
CA PHE A 67 12.90 14.57 24.46
C PHE A 67 11.95 14.60 23.28
N ILE A 68 11.23 15.69 23.06
CA ILE A 68 10.40 15.88 21.85
C ILE A 68 10.64 17.28 21.30
N ASN A 69 11.08 17.36 20.04
CA ASN A 69 11.15 18.63 19.32
C ASN A 69 10.15 18.62 18.17
N VAL A 70 9.45 19.73 18.00
CA VAL A 70 8.44 19.91 16.96
C VAL A 70 8.77 21.17 16.16
N TRP A 71 8.72 21.07 14.84
CA TRP A 71 8.81 22.24 13.96
C TRP A 71 7.96 22.07 12.72
N LEU A 72 7.59 23.19 12.13
CA LEU A 72 6.87 23.28 10.87
C LEU A 72 7.81 23.70 9.75
N GLU A 73 7.63 23.13 8.56
CA GLU A 73 8.19 23.64 7.31
C GLU A 73 7.06 23.91 6.33
N ASN A 74 7.00 25.14 5.83
CA ASN A 74 5.97 25.56 4.88
C ASN A 74 6.60 26.25 3.67
N GLY A 75 6.35 25.76 2.47
CA GLY A 75 6.98 26.27 1.26
C GLY A 75 6.81 25.37 0.06
N VAL A 76 7.81 25.38 -0.82
CA VAL A 76 7.77 24.63 -2.08
C VAL A 76 9.10 23.95 -2.37
N ALA A 77 9.02 22.79 -3.01
CA ALA A 77 10.12 22.15 -3.71
C ALA A 77 9.79 22.07 -5.20
N VAL A 78 10.74 22.43 -6.05
CA VAL A 78 10.59 22.43 -7.51
C VAL A 78 11.67 21.55 -8.11
N PHE A 79 11.26 20.64 -8.99
CA PHE A 79 12.15 19.79 -9.78
C PHE A 79 11.50 19.52 -11.14
N ASN A 80 12.28 19.56 -12.22
CA ASN A 80 11.75 19.61 -13.58
C ASN A 80 10.64 20.68 -13.67
N ASP A 81 9.45 20.31 -14.16
CA ASP A 81 8.24 21.14 -14.21
C ASP A 81 7.22 20.81 -13.10
N THR A 82 7.65 20.10 -12.04
CA THR A 82 6.79 19.70 -10.93
C THR A 82 7.03 20.57 -9.70
N ILE A 83 5.94 21.04 -9.11
CA ILE A 83 5.93 21.77 -7.84
C ILE A 83 5.33 20.87 -6.76
N ILE A 84 6.07 20.68 -5.67
CA ILE A 84 5.58 20.04 -4.44
C ILE A 84 5.36 21.14 -3.42
N TYR A 85 4.11 21.29 -2.97
CA TYR A 85 3.79 22.12 -1.82
C TYR A 85 4.16 21.37 -0.54
N GLN A 86 4.96 22.02 0.29
CA GLN A 86 5.41 21.51 1.58
C GLN A 86 4.60 22.18 2.68
N SER A 87 3.93 21.38 3.50
CA SER A 87 3.21 21.83 4.70
C SER A 87 3.38 20.75 5.76
N ASP A 88 4.62 20.66 6.22
CA ASP A 88 5.14 19.52 6.95
C ASP A 88 5.34 19.86 8.43
N LEU A 89 4.84 19.01 9.30
CA LEU A 89 5.08 19.03 10.73
C LEU A 89 6.03 17.89 11.08
N TYR A 90 7.20 18.26 11.56
CA TYR A 90 8.24 17.33 11.98
C TYR A 90 8.22 17.15 13.48
N ILE A 91 8.39 15.91 13.91
CA ILE A 91 8.45 15.53 15.32
C ILE A 91 9.64 14.60 15.49
N THR A 92 10.60 15.03 16.31
CA THR A 92 11.70 14.17 16.74
C THR A 92 11.49 13.73 18.16
N TYR A 93 11.87 12.49 18.45
CA TYR A 93 11.66 11.90 19.77
C TYR A 93 12.66 10.77 20.04
N ASN A 94 12.80 10.35 21.29
CA ASN A 94 13.62 9.20 21.65
C ASN A 94 12.73 8.03 22.12
N ALA A 95 13.32 6.86 22.32
CA ALA A 95 12.55 5.68 22.73
C ALA A 95 11.82 5.87 24.08
N LYS A 96 12.34 6.70 24.98
CA LYS A 96 11.72 6.98 26.29
C LYS A 96 10.52 7.93 26.21
N SER A 97 10.37 8.68 25.11
CA SER A 97 9.30 9.65 24.91
C SER A 97 8.26 9.22 23.88
N ILE A 98 8.26 7.94 23.45
CA ILE A 98 7.35 7.43 22.42
C ILE A 98 5.87 7.59 22.80
N ASP A 99 5.49 7.29 24.05
CA ASP A 99 4.11 7.45 24.52
C ASP A 99 3.66 8.92 24.51
N LYS A 100 4.58 9.84 24.81
CA LYS A 100 4.32 11.28 24.73
C LYS A 100 4.19 11.74 23.27
N ALA A 101 5.02 11.20 22.37
CA ALA A 101 4.95 11.46 20.94
C ALA A 101 3.63 10.93 20.34
N GLU A 102 3.17 9.75 20.77
CA GLU A 102 1.89 9.17 20.35
C GLU A 102 0.70 10.04 20.75
N LYS A 103 0.64 10.46 22.02
CA LYS A 103 -0.42 11.37 22.51
C LYS A 103 -0.43 12.68 21.73
N LEU A 104 0.74 13.22 21.41
CA LEU A 104 0.86 14.41 20.59
C LEU A 104 0.34 14.16 19.17
N VAL A 105 0.79 13.11 18.49
CA VAL A 105 0.36 12.79 17.13
C VAL A 105 -1.15 12.58 17.05
N LYS A 106 -1.74 11.88 18.03
CA LYS A 106 -3.19 11.71 18.12
C LYS A 106 -3.91 13.07 18.17
N ALA A 107 -3.50 13.97 19.05
CA ALA A 107 -4.09 15.31 19.17
C ALA A 107 -3.92 16.14 17.88
N LEU A 108 -2.81 15.98 17.16
CA LEU A 108 -2.56 16.66 15.88
C LEU A 108 -3.47 16.13 14.77
N LEU A 109 -3.68 14.82 14.70
CA LEU A 109 -4.54 14.17 13.70
C LEU A 109 -6.02 14.46 13.92
N GLU A 110 -6.44 14.71 15.16
CA GLU A 110 -7.79 15.20 15.49
C GLU A 110 -8.00 16.64 15.00
N ALA A 111 -6.95 17.45 14.94
CA ALA A 111 -7.04 18.86 14.58
C ALA A 111 -6.97 19.12 13.06
N VAL A 112 -6.15 18.34 12.34
CA VAL A 112 -5.86 18.55 10.91
C VAL A 112 -5.70 17.19 10.21
N PRO A 113 -6.25 17.02 9.00
CA PRO A 113 -6.03 15.83 8.20
C PRO A 113 -4.56 15.78 7.74
N PHE A 114 -3.74 15.05 8.49
CA PHE A 114 -2.36 14.77 8.12
C PHE A 114 -2.22 13.37 7.51
N ILE A 115 -1.23 13.25 6.64
CA ILE A 115 -0.65 11.97 6.21
C ILE A 115 0.78 11.83 6.73
N LEU A 116 1.21 10.58 6.90
CA LEU A 116 2.58 10.25 7.25
C LEU A 116 3.42 10.17 5.97
N VAL A 117 4.51 10.94 5.91
CA VAL A 117 5.36 11.06 4.73
C VAL A 117 6.84 10.90 5.04
N GLU A 118 7.64 10.64 4.01
CA GLU A 118 9.10 10.60 4.10
C GLU A 118 9.65 11.95 4.58
N PRO A 119 10.33 12.01 5.74
CA PRO A 119 10.85 13.28 6.27
C PRO A 119 11.86 13.97 5.35
N ASP A 120 12.68 13.21 4.62
CA ASP A 120 13.63 13.76 3.66
C ASP A 120 12.94 14.07 2.32
N MET A 121 12.92 15.36 1.93
CA MET A 121 12.27 15.81 0.69
C MET A 121 12.88 15.18 -0.58
N TYR A 122 14.19 14.91 -0.60
CA TYR A 122 14.84 14.31 -1.77
C TYR A 122 14.47 12.84 -1.91
N GLU A 123 14.43 12.10 -0.80
CA GLU A 123 13.92 10.72 -0.80
C GLU A 123 12.42 10.68 -1.11
N ARG A 124 11.64 11.65 -0.63
CA ARG A 124 10.22 11.80 -0.98
C ARG A 124 10.02 11.98 -2.49
N ILE A 125 10.83 12.84 -3.13
CA ILE A 125 10.81 13.02 -4.59
C ILE A 125 11.13 11.71 -5.31
N LYS A 126 12.18 10.98 -4.89
CA LYS A 126 12.50 9.68 -5.49
C LYS A 126 11.36 8.67 -5.32
N GLN A 127 10.67 8.66 -4.18
CA GLN A 127 9.49 7.80 -3.97
C GLN A 127 8.36 8.15 -4.93
N MET A 128 8.08 9.44 -5.12
CA MET A 128 7.05 9.93 -6.05
C MET A 128 7.36 9.58 -7.51
N GLN A 129 8.64 9.65 -7.89
CA GLN A 129 9.12 9.38 -9.24
C GLN A 129 9.43 7.89 -9.49
N GLY A 130 9.24 7.02 -8.49
CA GLY A 130 9.54 5.60 -8.61
C GLY A 130 11.03 5.27 -8.73
N SER A 131 11.92 6.21 -8.38
CA SER A 131 13.38 6.05 -8.39
C SER A 131 13.98 5.84 -7.00
N PHE A 132 13.15 5.59 -5.99
CA PHE A 132 13.60 5.31 -4.63
C PHE A 132 14.41 4.01 -4.56
N ASP A 133 15.60 4.10 -3.97
CA ASP A 133 16.50 2.97 -3.77
C ASP A 133 16.81 2.81 -2.27
N PRO A 134 16.31 1.75 -1.60
CA PRO A 134 16.61 1.52 -0.19
C PRO A 134 18.09 1.24 0.06
N LEU A 135 18.86 0.79 -0.94
CA LEU A 135 20.30 0.54 -0.83
C LEU A 135 21.13 1.83 -0.72
N ALA A 136 20.59 2.93 -1.25
CA ALA A 136 21.24 4.24 -1.25
C ALA A 136 21.09 4.98 0.10
N LEU A 137 20.23 4.47 1.01
CA LEU A 137 19.97 5.11 2.28
C LEU A 137 21.18 5.00 3.23
N PRO A 138 21.51 6.06 4.01
CA PRO A 138 22.62 6.02 4.96
C PRO A 138 22.53 4.87 5.97
N ALA A 139 21.33 4.54 6.43
CA ALA A 139 21.10 3.46 7.38
C ALA A 139 21.49 2.08 6.82
N TYR A 140 21.44 1.90 5.49
CA TYR A 140 21.81 0.65 4.84
C TYR A 140 23.29 0.31 4.98
N LYS A 141 24.18 1.31 5.15
CA LYS A 141 25.63 1.09 5.37
C LYS A 141 25.91 0.16 6.54
N ASN A 142 25.06 0.21 7.57
CA ASN A 142 25.08 -0.67 8.72
C ASN A 142 24.02 -1.77 8.55
N ALA A 143 24.19 -2.64 7.54
CA ALA A 143 23.21 -3.62 7.05
C ALA A 143 22.87 -4.78 8.02
N ASN A 144 22.50 -4.47 9.26
CA ASN A 144 21.81 -5.37 10.17
C ASN A 144 20.31 -5.39 9.85
N ILE A 145 19.59 -6.36 10.40
CA ILE A 145 18.16 -6.54 10.11
C ILE A 145 17.31 -5.34 10.56
N ASN A 146 17.65 -4.68 11.68
CA ASN A 146 16.92 -3.50 12.16
C ASN A 146 16.97 -2.34 11.15
N ASN A 147 18.16 -2.02 10.64
CA ASN A 147 18.31 -0.97 9.65
C ASN A 147 17.69 -1.38 8.31
N GLY A 148 17.80 -2.65 7.93
CA GLY A 148 17.09 -3.19 6.76
C GLY A 148 15.58 -2.99 6.84
N LEU A 149 14.97 -3.33 7.99
CA LEU A 149 13.53 -3.11 8.20
C LEU A 149 13.14 -1.65 7.93
N LEU A 150 13.89 -0.69 8.49
CA LEU A 150 13.63 0.74 8.27
C LEU A 150 13.77 1.11 6.79
N CYS A 151 14.84 0.67 6.12
CA CYS A 151 15.06 0.96 4.71
C CYS A 151 13.95 0.39 3.80
N HIS A 152 13.42 -0.81 4.07
CA HIS A 152 12.44 -1.46 3.19
C HIS A 152 10.97 -1.25 3.57
N LEU A 153 10.65 -0.97 4.84
CA LEU A 153 9.26 -0.83 5.30
C LEU A 153 8.80 0.61 5.45
N CYS A 154 9.64 1.56 5.86
CA CYS A 154 9.18 2.94 6.12
C CYS A 154 8.57 3.60 4.87
N TRP A 155 9.23 3.49 3.72
CA TRP A 155 8.71 4.04 2.46
C TRP A 155 7.39 3.39 2.02
N GLN A 156 7.19 2.11 2.36
CA GLN A 156 5.94 1.39 2.07
C GLN A 156 4.81 1.94 2.94
N ILE A 157 5.09 2.25 4.21
CA ILE A 157 4.15 2.90 5.12
C ILE A 157 3.75 4.27 4.57
N TYR A 158 4.72 5.09 4.14
CA TYR A 158 4.45 6.40 3.52
C TYR A 158 3.62 6.26 2.25
N ALA A 159 3.94 5.28 1.40
CA ALA A 159 3.18 4.99 0.19
C ALA A 159 1.72 4.58 0.49
N VAL A 160 1.48 3.81 1.55
CA VAL A 160 0.13 3.44 1.99
C VAL A 160 -0.61 4.67 2.55
N SER A 161 0.05 5.51 3.36
CA SER A 161 -0.55 6.74 3.90
C SER A 161 -0.98 7.70 2.80
N ALA A 162 -0.13 7.94 1.81
CA ALA A 162 -0.46 8.77 0.65
C ALA A 162 -1.62 8.17 -0.19
N ALA A 163 -1.67 6.84 -0.33
CA ALA A 163 -2.74 6.19 -1.07
C ALA A 163 -4.08 6.22 -0.32
N TRP A 164 -4.07 6.19 1.01
CA TRP A 164 -5.26 6.40 1.82
C TRP A 164 -5.85 7.80 1.61
N ALA A 165 -5.01 8.84 1.67
CA ALA A 165 -5.48 10.19 1.37
C ALA A 165 -6.01 10.32 -0.05
N LYS A 166 -5.33 9.75 -1.05
CA LYS A 166 -5.82 9.82 -2.44
C LYS A 166 -7.17 9.13 -2.62
N PHE A 167 -7.33 7.96 -2.02
CA PHE A 167 -8.60 7.24 -2.06
C PHE A 167 -9.71 8.00 -1.33
N LEU A 168 -9.46 8.54 -0.14
CA LEU A 168 -10.49 9.27 0.61
C LEU A 168 -10.83 10.64 0.00
N GLU A 169 -9.89 11.28 -0.70
CA GLU A 169 -10.11 12.50 -1.47
C GLU A 169 -11.03 12.25 -2.68
N ASN A 170 -10.75 11.20 -3.47
CA ASN A 170 -11.58 10.81 -4.60
C ASN A 170 -11.97 9.32 -4.58
N PRO A 171 -12.93 8.92 -3.73
CA PRO A 171 -13.29 7.53 -3.52
C PRO A 171 -13.91 6.85 -4.75
N LEU A 172 -14.50 7.63 -5.67
CA LEU A 172 -15.08 7.11 -6.92
C LEU A 172 -14.01 6.72 -7.94
N GLU A 173 -12.77 7.20 -7.77
CA GLU A 173 -11.65 6.84 -8.64
C GLU A 173 -11.18 5.40 -8.37
N ARG A 174 -11.69 4.46 -9.17
CA ARG A 174 -11.36 3.01 -9.13
C ARG A 174 -9.85 2.72 -9.07
N VAL A 175 -9.05 3.56 -9.74
CA VAL A 175 -7.59 3.40 -9.76
C VAL A 175 -6.99 3.67 -8.38
N ALA A 176 -7.47 4.66 -7.63
CA ALA A 176 -7.00 4.98 -6.29
C ALA A 176 -7.24 3.81 -5.31
N LEU A 177 -8.46 3.25 -5.30
CA LEU A 177 -8.81 2.06 -4.51
C LEU A 177 -7.90 0.87 -4.85
N ARG A 178 -7.73 0.59 -6.15
CA ARG A 178 -6.87 -0.50 -6.63
C ARG A 178 -5.42 -0.30 -6.15
N GLN A 179 -4.87 0.90 -6.27
CA GLN A 179 -3.49 1.20 -5.88
C GLN A 179 -3.30 1.11 -4.36
N LEU A 180 -4.26 1.62 -3.57
CA LEU A 180 -4.25 1.48 -2.12
C LEU A 180 -4.20 0.01 -1.70
N ARG A 181 -5.11 -0.83 -2.22
CA ARG A 181 -5.14 -2.28 -1.94
C ARG A 181 -3.83 -2.97 -2.34
N VAL A 182 -3.21 -2.57 -3.46
CA VAL A 182 -1.90 -3.11 -3.89
C VAL A 182 -0.81 -2.74 -2.89
N LYS A 183 -0.74 -1.48 -2.45
CA LYS A 183 0.27 -0.98 -1.51
C LYS A 183 0.14 -1.64 -0.13
N ILE A 184 -1.09 -1.77 0.40
CA ILE A 184 -1.36 -2.50 1.66
C ILE A 184 -0.87 -3.95 1.55
N ARG A 185 -1.20 -4.65 0.46
CA ARG A 185 -0.79 -6.04 0.24
C ARG A 185 0.73 -6.18 0.11
N ARG A 186 1.40 -5.21 -0.52
CA ARG A 186 2.86 -5.17 -0.66
C ARG A 186 3.53 -4.95 0.70
N LEU A 187 3.08 -3.98 1.49
CA LEU A 187 3.55 -3.74 2.86
C LEU A 187 3.38 -5.00 3.73
N ARG A 188 2.19 -5.60 3.70
CA ARG A 188 1.90 -6.85 4.42
C ARG A 188 2.81 -8.00 3.97
N SER A 189 3.06 -8.14 2.67
CA SER A 189 3.97 -9.19 2.15
C SER A 189 5.41 -8.98 2.61
N CYS A 190 5.90 -7.73 2.61
CA CYS A 190 7.22 -7.37 3.12
C CYS A 190 7.35 -7.68 4.61
N LEU A 191 6.36 -7.29 5.42
CA LEU A 191 6.36 -7.60 6.85
C LEU A 191 6.31 -9.12 7.12
N SER A 192 5.54 -9.88 6.33
CA SER A 192 5.53 -11.34 6.42
C SER A 192 6.86 -11.96 6.02
N PHE A 193 7.60 -11.33 5.13
CA PHE A 193 8.92 -11.78 4.72
C PHE A 193 9.91 -11.68 5.89
N PHE A 194 9.88 -10.57 6.64
CA PHE A 194 10.71 -10.36 7.82
C PHE A 194 10.28 -11.12 9.08
N LYS A 195 9.05 -11.66 9.12
CA LYS A 195 8.44 -12.32 10.31
C LYS A 195 9.40 -13.15 11.17
N PRO A 196 10.28 -14.02 10.64
CA PRO A 196 11.15 -14.84 11.49
C PRO A 196 12.14 -14.05 12.35
N ALA A 197 12.53 -12.85 11.92
CA ALA A 197 13.45 -12.00 12.68
C ALA A 197 12.75 -11.12 13.71
N LEU A 198 11.42 -11.00 13.64
CA LEU A 198 10.61 -10.09 14.41
C LEU A 198 9.99 -10.78 15.64
N LYS A 199 9.64 -10.01 16.66
CA LYS A 199 8.76 -10.48 17.73
C LYS A 199 7.44 -10.98 17.13
N VAL A 200 7.18 -12.28 17.28
CA VAL A 200 6.17 -12.99 16.51
C VAL A 200 4.75 -12.49 16.79
N VAL A 201 4.42 -12.23 18.06
CA VAL A 201 3.09 -11.75 18.48
C VAL A 201 2.78 -10.40 17.84
N GLU A 202 3.63 -9.40 18.09
CA GLU A 202 3.50 -8.05 17.52
C GLU A 202 3.45 -8.07 15.98
N CYS A 203 4.29 -8.92 15.34
CA CYS A 203 4.28 -9.07 13.89
C CYS A 203 2.95 -9.65 13.37
N ILE A 204 2.34 -10.61 14.07
CA ILE A 204 1.04 -11.18 13.69
C ILE A 204 -0.06 -10.14 13.85
N GLU A 205 -0.05 -9.37 14.93
CA GLU A 205 -1.01 -8.27 15.15
C GLU A 205 -0.97 -7.26 13.99
N TRP A 206 0.23 -6.83 13.59
CA TRP A 206 0.38 -5.93 12.44
C TRP A 206 -0.06 -6.55 11.11
N GLN A 207 0.19 -7.84 10.90
CA GLN A 207 -0.34 -8.56 9.73
C GLN A 207 -1.86 -8.57 9.71
N SER A 208 -2.51 -8.77 10.87
CA SER A 208 -3.96 -8.78 11.01
C SER A 208 -4.56 -7.39 10.81
N LYS A 209 -3.97 -6.34 11.38
CA LYS A 209 -4.39 -4.94 11.16
C LYS A 209 -4.36 -4.54 9.68
N LEU A 210 -3.23 -4.80 9.00
CA LEU A 210 -3.11 -4.55 7.56
C LEU A 210 -4.04 -5.43 6.71
N ARG A 211 -4.35 -6.64 7.19
CA ARG A 211 -5.33 -7.53 6.55
C ARG A 211 -6.74 -6.94 6.64
N ALA A 212 -7.14 -6.50 7.84
CA ALA A 212 -8.44 -5.90 8.09
C ALA A 212 -8.67 -4.66 7.23
N GLN A 213 -7.67 -3.77 7.10
CA GLN A 213 -7.73 -2.64 6.15
C GLN A 213 -8.01 -3.08 4.70
N GLY A 214 -7.42 -4.20 4.29
CA GLY A 214 -7.68 -4.77 2.97
C GLY A 214 -9.07 -5.40 2.86
N GLU A 215 -9.58 -6.03 3.91
CA GLU A 215 -10.91 -6.66 3.92
C GLU A 215 -12.02 -5.61 3.90
N GLU A 216 -11.83 -4.52 4.64
CA GLU A 216 -12.71 -3.34 4.67
C GLU A 216 -12.97 -2.73 3.29
N LEU A 217 -11.99 -2.84 2.38
CA LEU A 217 -12.04 -2.31 1.03
C LEU A 217 -12.45 -3.37 -0.03
N SER A 218 -12.76 -4.61 0.38
CA SER A 218 -12.92 -5.72 -0.55
C SER A 218 -14.22 -5.65 -1.31
N ARG A 219 -15.35 -5.46 -0.62
CA ARG A 219 -16.67 -5.39 -1.25
C ARG A 219 -16.72 -4.31 -2.33
N LEU A 220 -16.25 -3.10 -2.02
CA LEU A 220 -16.19 -2.01 -3.00
C LEU A 220 -15.34 -2.38 -4.23
N ARG A 221 -14.21 -3.06 -4.02
CA ARG A 221 -13.35 -3.47 -5.14
C ARG A 221 -13.98 -4.57 -5.99
N GLU A 222 -14.75 -5.47 -5.38
CA GLU A 222 -15.46 -6.53 -6.08
C GLU A 222 -16.59 -5.94 -6.94
N LEU A 223 -17.35 -4.99 -6.39
CA LEU A 223 -18.35 -4.21 -7.15
C LEU A 223 -17.73 -3.43 -8.31
N ASP A 224 -16.56 -2.80 -8.12
CA ASP A 224 -15.79 -2.17 -9.20
C ASP A 224 -15.44 -3.16 -10.33
N VAL A 225 -15.16 -4.43 -10.01
CA VAL A 225 -14.80 -5.47 -10.99
C VAL A 225 -16.04 -5.93 -11.75
N VAL A 226 -17.15 -6.18 -11.05
CA VAL A 226 -18.44 -6.51 -11.68
C VAL A 226 -18.86 -5.40 -12.65
N PHE A 227 -18.82 -4.14 -12.22
CA PHE A 227 -19.18 -3.00 -13.09
C PHE A 227 -18.30 -2.95 -14.35
N MET A 228 -17.00 -3.26 -14.24
CA MET A 228 -16.10 -3.36 -15.39
C MET A 228 -16.45 -4.53 -16.33
N SER A 229 -16.92 -5.65 -15.77
CA SER A 229 -17.39 -6.81 -16.54
C SER A 229 -18.68 -6.48 -17.28
N LEU A 230 -19.69 -5.91 -16.61
CA LEU A 230 -20.95 -5.46 -17.22
C LEU A 230 -20.72 -4.44 -18.36
N THR A 231 -19.86 -3.44 -18.13
CA THR A 231 -19.51 -2.46 -19.18
C THR A 231 -18.92 -3.14 -20.43
N ARG A 232 -18.06 -4.15 -20.24
CA ARG A 232 -17.47 -4.89 -21.36
C ARG A 232 -18.49 -5.76 -22.07
N MET A 233 -19.44 -6.34 -21.34
CA MET A 233 -20.52 -7.15 -21.91
C MET A 233 -21.43 -6.30 -22.81
N GLY A 234 -21.88 -5.14 -22.33
CA GLY A 234 -22.71 -4.21 -23.10
C GLY A 234 -22.04 -3.66 -24.37
N ASN A 235 -20.70 -3.55 -24.37
CA ASN A 235 -19.94 -3.13 -25.55
C ASN A 235 -19.81 -4.21 -26.63
N VAL A 236 -19.96 -5.49 -26.26
CA VAL A 236 -19.82 -6.64 -27.19
C VAL A 236 -21.19 -7.14 -27.67
N GLY A 237 -22.27 -6.86 -26.93
CA GLY A 237 -23.63 -7.26 -27.29
C GLY A 237 -24.31 -6.37 -28.35
N ASN A 238 -25.37 -6.91 -28.98
CA ASN A 238 -26.27 -6.18 -29.87
C ASN A 238 -27.06 -5.08 -29.11
N GLU A 239 -27.74 -4.19 -29.82
CA GLU A 239 -28.47 -3.03 -29.25
C GLU A 239 -29.44 -3.35 -28.09
N ALA A 240 -29.94 -4.59 -27.99
CA ALA A 240 -30.73 -5.06 -26.84
C ALA A 240 -29.91 -5.15 -25.51
N ALA A 241 -28.60 -5.43 -25.59
CA ALA A 241 -27.67 -5.43 -24.46
C ALA A 241 -27.09 -4.04 -24.13
N LYS A 242 -27.47 -3.00 -24.89
CA LYS A 242 -27.07 -1.60 -24.64
C LYS A 242 -28.02 -0.84 -23.72
N LYS A 243 -29.20 -1.39 -23.40
CA LYS A 243 -30.04 -0.83 -22.33
C LYS A 243 -29.36 -1.08 -20.98
N SER A 244 -29.48 -0.11 -20.07
CA SER A 244 -29.14 -0.27 -18.66
C SER A 244 -29.91 -1.50 -18.15
N SER A 245 -29.21 -2.60 -17.92
CA SER A 245 -29.82 -3.83 -17.42
C SER A 245 -30.18 -3.60 -15.95
N HIS A 246 -31.31 -4.13 -15.50
CA HIS A 246 -31.79 -3.94 -14.12
C HIS A 246 -30.72 -4.38 -13.10
N LEU A 247 -30.06 -5.51 -13.39
CA LEU A 247 -28.91 -6.01 -12.63
C LEU A 247 -27.77 -4.98 -12.53
N GLY A 248 -27.46 -4.28 -13.62
CA GLY A 248 -26.45 -3.24 -13.64
C GLY A 248 -26.78 -2.06 -12.72
N GLU A 249 -28.05 -1.67 -12.65
CA GLU A 249 -28.53 -0.62 -11.76
C GLU A 249 -28.43 -1.03 -10.28
N LEU A 250 -28.76 -2.29 -9.97
CA LEU A 250 -28.59 -2.84 -8.63
C LEU A 250 -27.12 -2.85 -8.20
N PHE A 251 -26.19 -3.22 -9.09
CA PHE A 251 -24.75 -3.16 -8.79
C PHE A 251 -24.24 -1.73 -8.60
N ILE A 252 -24.74 -0.76 -9.36
CA ILE A 252 -24.40 0.66 -9.18
C ILE A 252 -24.90 1.13 -7.81
N ARG A 253 -26.14 0.81 -7.45
CA ARG A 253 -26.73 1.16 -6.15
C ARG A 253 -25.93 0.54 -5.00
N ALA A 254 -25.65 -0.76 -5.05
CA ALA A 254 -24.86 -1.45 -4.05
C ALA A 254 -23.44 -0.87 -3.91
N ARG A 255 -22.85 -0.41 -5.03
CA ARG A 255 -21.55 0.26 -5.03
C ARG A 255 -21.62 1.63 -4.34
N ASP A 256 -22.64 2.42 -4.63
CA ASP A 256 -22.80 3.75 -4.03
C ASP A 256 -23.10 3.67 -2.52
N GLU A 257 -23.88 2.68 -2.10
CA GLU A 257 -24.12 2.37 -0.68
C GLU A 257 -22.84 1.96 0.06
N GLU A 258 -22.07 1.04 -0.53
CA GLU A 258 -20.79 0.61 0.03
C GLU A 258 -19.77 1.77 0.08
N MET A 259 -19.80 2.66 -0.91
CA MET A 259 -18.99 3.88 -0.89
C MET A 259 -19.38 4.80 0.26
N LEU A 260 -20.67 4.98 0.51
CA LEU A 260 -21.18 5.78 1.62
C LEU A 260 -20.78 5.17 2.97
N ARG A 261 -20.88 3.84 3.11
CA ARG A 261 -20.42 3.10 4.30
C ARG A 261 -18.94 3.36 4.57
N ILE A 262 -18.08 3.22 3.56
CA ILE A 262 -16.64 3.46 3.70
C ILE A 262 -16.36 4.92 4.09
N ARG A 263 -17.03 5.90 3.45
CA ARG A 263 -16.85 7.33 3.76
C ARG A 263 -17.26 7.70 5.18
N THR A 264 -18.28 7.04 5.71
CA THR A 264 -18.81 7.33 7.06
C THR A 264 -18.03 6.64 8.16
N GLN A 265 -17.48 5.45 7.89
CA GLN A 265 -16.77 4.64 8.89
C GLN A 265 -15.26 4.89 8.90
N LEU A 266 -14.64 5.19 7.76
CA LEU A 266 -13.20 5.38 7.68
C LEU A 266 -12.82 6.85 7.76
N SER A 267 -11.91 7.17 8.68
CA SER A 267 -11.29 8.48 8.77
C SER A 267 -9.81 8.43 8.41
N LEU A 268 -9.36 9.46 7.68
CA LEU A 268 -7.94 9.59 7.36
C LEU A 268 -7.08 9.69 8.62
N ALA A 269 -7.57 10.38 9.66
CA ALA A 269 -6.89 10.49 10.94
C ALA A 269 -6.63 9.13 11.59
N ALA A 270 -7.63 8.25 11.63
CA ALA A 270 -7.47 6.90 12.18
C ALA A 270 -6.49 6.05 11.34
N MET A 271 -6.61 6.09 10.01
CA MET A 271 -5.71 5.36 9.12
C MET A 271 -4.26 5.84 9.25
N THR A 272 -4.03 7.15 9.32
CA THR A 272 -2.70 7.73 9.55
C THR A 272 -2.17 7.36 10.92
N LEU A 273 -2.98 7.40 11.98
CA LEU A 273 -2.57 7.04 13.34
C LEU A 273 -2.11 5.57 13.43
N GLU A 274 -2.84 4.66 12.78
CA GLU A 274 -2.45 3.24 12.73
C GLU A 274 -1.10 3.02 12.04
N LEU A 275 -0.83 3.76 10.95
CA LEU A 275 0.45 3.74 10.26
C LEU A 275 1.58 4.39 11.09
N VAL A 276 1.28 5.41 11.88
CA VAL A 276 2.23 6.00 12.85
C VAL A 276 2.60 4.99 13.92
N HIS A 277 1.63 4.24 14.47
CA HIS A 277 1.91 3.19 15.44
C HIS A 277 2.80 2.08 14.84
N LEU A 278 2.59 1.72 13.57
CA LEU A 278 3.47 0.79 12.87
C LEU A 278 4.88 1.36 12.69
N LEU A 279 5.02 2.65 12.36
CA LEU A 279 6.32 3.32 12.28
C LEU A 279 7.03 3.34 13.64
N PHE A 280 6.30 3.67 14.72
CA PHE A 280 6.81 3.67 16.09
C PHE A 280 7.33 2.30 16.50
N TRP A 281 6.56 1.26 16.21
CA TRP A 281 6.97 -0.11 16.43
C TRP A 281 8.27 -0.46 15.68
N LEU A 282 8.40 -0.08 14.41
CA LEU A 282 9.64 -0.29 13.64
C LEU A 282 10.83 0.49 14.19
N GLN A 283 10.61 1.76 14.55
CA GLN A 283 11.64 2.64 15.11
C GLN A 283 12.08 2.21 16.52
N ASN A 284 11.26 1.41 17.22
CA ASN A 284 11.61 0.77 18.49
C ASN A 284 12.29 -0.60 18.34
N ARG A 285 12.81 -0.92 17.14
CA ARG A 285 13.70 -2.07 16.86
C ARG A 285 13.11 -3.42 17.29
N PRO A 286 12.08 -3.93 16.60
CA PRO A 286 11.35 -5.14 16.99
C PRO A 286 12.07 -6.46 16.66
N VAL A 287 13.36 -6.41 16.32
CA VAL A 287 14.17 -7.59 15.99
C VAL A 287 14.52 -8.36 17.25
N THR A 288 14.35 -9.68 17.20
CA THR A 288 14.67 -10.58 18.32
C THR A 288 16.18 -10.77 18.48
N GLN A 289 16.61 -11.14 19.70
CA GLN A 289 18.02 -11.31 20.03
C GLN A 289 18.75 -12.29 19.10
N ASN A 290 18.09 -13.39 18.70
CA ASN A 290 18.64 -14.43 17.81
C ASN A 290 19.00 -13.91 16.41
N TYR A 291 18.44 -12.76 16.02
CA TYR A 291 18.66 -12.15 14.71
C TYR A 291 19.44 -10.83 14.79
N SER A 292 19.78 -10.37 16.01
CA SER A 292 20.49 -9.09 16.24
C SER A 292 21.84 -8.99 15.52
N ALA A 293 22.63 -10.08 15.53
CA ALA A 293 23.94 -10.17 14.89
C ALA A 293 23.89 -10.67 13.43
N LYS A 294 22.71 -11.04 12.92
CA LYS A 294 22.58 -11.62 11.58
C LYS A 294 22.65 -10.51 10.52
N SER A 295 23.44 -10.75 9.47
CA SER A 295 23.51 -9.80 8.36
C SER A 295 22.19 -9.78 7.58
N LEU A 296 21.77 -8.59 7.15
CA LEU A 296 20.56 -8.41 6.35
C LEU A 296 20.65 -9.24 5.06
N LYS A 297 21.77 -9.14 4.34
CA LYS A 297 21.97 -9.87 3.08
C LYS A 297 21.75 -11.38 3.29
N LYS A 298 22.44 -12.00 4.25
CA LYS A 298 22.28 -13.44 4.51
C LYS A 298 20.82 -13.79 4.83
N PHE A 299 20.16 -12.99 5.66
CA PHE A 299 18.74 -13.16 5.95
C PHE A 299 17.86 -13.10 4.69
N LEU A 300 18.03 -12.10 3.83
CA LEU A 300 17.21 -11.93 2.62
C LEU A 300 17.36 -13.13 1.66
N TYR A 301 18.59 -13.61 1.43
CA TYR A 301 18.84 -14.74 0.53
C TYR A 301 18.24 -16.05 1.07
N GLU A 302 18.44 -16.36 2.36
CA GLU A 302 17.82 -17.55 2.99
C GLU A 302 16.28 -17.50 2.92
N ARG A 303 15.70 -16.32 3.12
CA ARG A 303 14.24 -16.13 3.08
C ARG A 303 13.68 -16.26 1.67
N VAL A 304 14.37 -15.73 0.68
CA VAL A 304 14.04 -15.94 -0.73
C VAL A 304 14.12 -17.41 -1.09
N ASP A 305 15.20 -18.10 -0.73
CA ASP A 305 15.35 -19.52 -1.03
C ASP A 305 14.21 -20.34 -0.42
N GLN A 306 13.89 -20.10 0.86
CA GLN A 306 12.76 -20.74 1.53
C GLN A 306 11.43 -20.48 0.81
N TRP A 307 11.14 -19.24 0.39
CA TRP A 307 9.89 -18.93 -0.31
C TRP A 307 9.84 -19.54 -1.71
N SER A 308 10.99 -19.62 -2.40
CA SER A 308 11.11 -20.29 -3.69
C SER A 308 10.84 -21.79 -3.57
N ASN A 309 11.39 -22.46 -2.55
CA ASN A 309 11.15 -23.88 -2.26
C ASN A 309 9.68 -24.14 -1.93
N ASN A 310 9.06 -23.27 -1.12
CA ASN A 310 7.64 -23.39 -0.79
C ASN A 310 6.70 -23.24 -2.01
N ILE A 311 7.14 -22.52 -3.06
CA ILE A 311 6.39 -22.43 -4.31
C ILE A 311 6.68 -23.64 -5.19
N MET A 312 7.94 -24.08 -5.31
CA MET A 312 8.28 -25.30 -6.05
C MET A 312 7.57 -26.54 -5.48
N ALA A 313 7.42 -26.66 -4.17
CA ALA A 313 6.65 -27.75 -3.56
C ALA A 313 5.17 -27.78 -3.99
N LEU A 314 4.61 -26.67 -4.50
CA LEU A 314 3.28 -26.66 -5.11
C LEU A 314 3.29 -27.26 -6.53
N THR A 315 4.43 -27.18 -7.21
CA THR A 315 4.61 -27.61 -8.61
C THR A 315 4.69 -29.13 -8.72
N GLU A 316 5.20 -29.81 -7.70
CA GLU A 316 5.30 -31.28 -7.64
C GLU A 316 3.94 -31.99 -7.59
N ARG A 317 2.86 -31.24 -7.34
CA ARG A 317 1.50 -31.79 -7.20
C ARG A 317 0.55 -31.45 -8.35
N TYR A 318 1.03 -30.87 -9.45
CA TYR A 318 0.23 -30.28 -10.54
C TYR A 318 -1.11 -29.71 -10.04
N PRO A 319 -1.16 -28.43 -9.65
CA PRO A 319 -2.36 -27.91 -9.01
C PRO A 319 -3.60 -28.06 -9.90
N GLU A 320 -4.65 -28.66 -9.35
CA GLU A 320 -5.96 -28.76 -9.99
C GLU A 320 -6.54 -27.34 -10.10
N PHE A 321 -6.30 -26.67 -11.23
CA PHE A 321 -6.81 -25.31 -11.46
C PHE A 321 -8.33 -25.27 -11.68
N SER A 322 -8.97 -26.44 -11.87
CA SER A 322 -10.42 -26.62 -11.82
C SER A 322 -10.98 -26.40 -10.41
N ASP A 323 -10.23 -26.71 -9.34
CA ASP A 323 -10.62 -26.37 -7.98
C ASP A 323 -10.29 -24.91 -7.65
N MET A 324 -11.33 -24.07 -7.58
CA MET A 324 -11.21 -22.65 -7.29
C MET A 324 -10.60 -22.36 -5.91
N GLN A 325 -10.80 -23.22 -4.91
CA GLN A 325 -10.17 -23.06 -3.60
C GLN A 325 -8.65 -23.33 -3.67
N ALA A 326 -8.24 -24.36 -4.39
CA ALA A 326 -6.82 -24.63 -4.66
C ALA A 326 -6.17 -23.49 -5.47
N ALA A 327 -6.81 -23.05 -6.56
CA ALA A 327 -6.35 -21.94 -7.38
C ALA A 327 -6.21 -20.63 -6.57
N HIS A 328 -7.16 -20.34 -5.67
CA HIS A 328 -7.08 -19.19 -4.76
C HIS A 328 -5.87 -19.25 -3.82
N LYS A 329 -5.57 -20.42 -3.23
CA LYS A 329 -4.40 -20.60 -2.36
C LYS A 329 -3.08 -20.34 -3.11
N ILE A 330 -2.99 -20.79 -4.36
CA ILE A 330 -1.81 -20.57 -5.23
C ILE A 330 -1.67 -19.10 -5.57
N ARG A 331 -2.77 -18.45 -5.96
CA ARG A 331 -2.82 -17.02 -6.24
C ARG A 331 -2.28 -16.18 -5.08
N ILE A 332 -2.63 -16.52 -3.83
CA ILE A 332 -2.09 -15.85 -2.65
C ILE A 332 -0.56 -16.01 -2.59
N LYS A 333 -0.04 -17.23 -2.79
CA LYS A 333 1.40 -17.50 -2.71
C LYS A 333 2.19 -16.81 -3.83
N VAL A 334 1.71 -16.88 -5.07
CA VAL A 334 2.28 -16.17 -6.24
C VAL A 334 2.34 -14.67 -5.98
N LYS A 335 1.23 -14.07 -5.51
CA LYS A 335 1.18 -12.65 -5.14
C LYS A 335 2.22 -12.30 -4.09
N ARG A 336 2.27 -13.06 -2.99
CA ARG A 336 3.21 -12.81 -1.89
C ARG A 336 4.66 -12.84 -2.38
N PHE A 337 5.03 -13.86 -3.15
CA PHE A 337 6.41 -13.99 -3.66
C PHE A 337 6.76 -12.87 -4.64
N ARG A 338 5.87 -12.54 -5.57
CA ARG A 338 6.07 -11.39 -6.46
C ARG A 338 6.28 -10.09 -5.69
N TYR A 339 5.44 -9.80 -4.70
CA TYR A 339 5.61 -8.58 -3.90
C TYR A 339 6.90 -8.56 -3.10
N ALA A 340 7.33 -9.69 -2.54
CA ALA A 340 8.62 -9.78 -1.86
C ALA A 340 9.77 -9.44 -2.82
N LEU A 341 9.83 -10.07 -4.00
CA LEU A 341 10.87 -9.78 -5.01
C LEU A 341 10.86 -8.32 -5.48
N MET A 342 9.68 -7.68 -5.54
CA MET A 342 9.57 -6.26 -5.86
C MET A 342 10.06 -5.33 -4.73
N CYS A 343 10.19 -5.81 -3.49
CA CYS A 343 10.58 -4.98 -2.34
C CYS A 343 12.08 -5.04 -2.01
N PHE A 344 12.80 -6.05 -2.51
CA PHE A 344 14.18 -6.35 -2.11
C PHE A 344 15.14 -6.31 -3.31
N PRO A 345 15.74 -5.15 -3.62
CA PRO A 345 16.72 -5.02 -4.70
C PRO A 345 17.97 -5.90 -4.55
N GLU A 346 18.29 -6.35 -3.34
CA GLU A 346 19.43 -7.22 -3.02
C GLU A 346 19.34 -8.59 -3.68
N VAL A 347 18.12 -9.06 -3.90
CA VAL A 347 17.79 -10.41 -4.36
C VAL A 347 17.04 -10.39 -5.70
N ASN A 348 16.72 -9.22 -6.24
CA ASN A 348 15.96 -9.10 -7.49
C ASN A 348 16.82 -8.80 -8.72
N LYS A 349 18.15 -8.70 -8.58
CA LYS A 349 19.05 -8.53 -9.72
C LYS A 349 18.85 -9.69 -10.71
N GLY A 350 18.52 -9.37 -11.95
CA GLY A 350 18.20 -10.36 -12.98
C GLY A 350 16.80 -10.99 -12.86
N ALA A 351 16.00 -10.68 -11.83
CA ALA A 351 14.65 -11.22 -11.65
C ALA A 351 13.59 -10.60 -12.58
N GLY A 352 13.99 -9.82 -13.59
CA GLY A 352 13.05 -9.16 -14.52
C GLY A 352 12.17 -10.16 -15.28
N ASN A 353 12.77 -11.25 -15.75
CA ASN A 353 12.05 -12.35 -16.42
C ASN A 353 11.08 -13.05 -15.47
N MET A 354 11.57 -13.42 -14.29
CA MET A 354 10.78 -13.98 -13.19
C MET A 354 9.57 -13.10 -12.82
N LEU A 355 9.78 -11.80 -12.61
CA LEU A 355 8.72 -10.85 -12.26
C LEU A 355 7.67 -10.71 -13.36
N ARG A 356 8.07 -10.77 -14.64
CA ARG A 356 7.13 -10.76 -15.78
C ARG A 356 6.25 -12.02 -15.78
N ARG A 357 6.81 -13.21 -15.55
CA ARG A 357 6.05 -14.47 -15.48
C ARG A 357 5.12 -14.52 -14.29
N LEU A 358 5.62 -14.15 -13.11
CA LEU A 358 4.79 -13.99 -11.91
C LEU A 358 3.64 -13.01 -12.12
N LYS A 359 3.85 -11.92 -12.87
CA LYS A 359 2.78 -10.99 -13.23
C LYS A 359 1.73 -11.66 -14.13
N ARG A 360 2.13 -12.36 -15.20
CA ARG A 360 1.20 -13.08 -16.10
C ARG A 360 0.37 -14.11 -15.35
N LEU A 361 1.02 -14.92 -14.51
CA LEU A 361 0.33 -15.88 -13.62
C LEU A 361 -0.64 -15.19 -12.67
N GLN A 362 -0.21 -14.10 -12.03
CA GLN A 362 -1.07 -13.35 -11.12
C GLN A 362 -2.29 -12.77 -11.84
N ASP A 363 -2.11 -12.25 -13.07
CA ASP A 363 -3.19 -11.66 -13.85
C ASP A 363 -4.20 -12.74 -14.27
N MET A 364 -3.73 -13.92 -14.71
CA MET A 364 -4.60 -15.06 -15.08
C MET A 364 -5.33 -15.66 -13.87
N LEU A 365 -4.63 -15.94 -12.77
CA LEU A 365 -5.26 -16.37 -11.52
C LEU A 365 -6.18 -15.29 -10.94
N GLY A 366 -5.89 -14.02 -11.22
CA GLY A 366 -6.75 -12.88 -10.92
C GLY A 366 -8.08 -13.00 -11.63
N PHE A 367 -8.03 -13.27 -12.94
CA PHE A 367 -9.19 -13.41 -13.80
C PHE A 367 -10.13 -14.55 -13.36
N LEU A 368 -9.59 -15.75 -13.11
CA LEU A 368 -10.38 -16.89 -12.61
C LEU A 368 -11.08 -16.59 -11.27
N HIS A 369 -10.39 -15.90 -10.38
CA HIS A 369 -10.94 -15.52 -9.09
C HIS A 369 -12.04 -14.46 -9.21
N ASP A 370 -11.89 -13.54 -10.16
CA ASP A 370 -12.86 -12.46 -10.36
C ASP A 370 -14.19 -13.03 -10.89
N ASP A 371 -14.16 -14.02 -11.82
CA ASP A 371 -15.35 -14.77 -12.26
C ASP A 371 -16.07 -15.48 -11.11
N TYR A 372 -15.34 -16.26 -10.31
CA TYR A 372 -15.91 -16.94 -9.13
C TYR A 372 -16.62 -15.94 -8.20
N VAL A 373 -16.00 -14.80 -7.89
CA VAL A 373 -16.61 -13.77 -7.03
C VAL A 373 -17.80 -13.11 -7.70
N ASN A 374 -17.71 -12.78 -8.99
CA ASN A 374 -18.79 -12.14 -9.74
C ASN A 374 -20.05 -13.01 -9.76
N GLY A 375 -19.91 -14.34 -9.91
CA GLY A 375 -21.01 -15.29 -9.83
C GLY A 375 -21.73 -15.24 -8.47
N HIS A 376 -20.97 -15.30 -7.37
CA HIS A 376 -21.55 -15.23 -6.01
C HIS A 376 -22.21 -13.88 -5.73
N LEU A 377 -21.68 -12.79 -6.29
CA LEU A 377 -22.28 -11.47 -6.15
C LEU A 377 -23.60 -11.34 -6.91
N ALA A 378 -23.69 -11.92 -8.11
CA ALA A 378 -24.94 -11.94 -8.86
C ALA A 378 -26.00 -12.78 -8.14
N GLU A 379 -25.63 -13.97 -7.64
CA GLU A 379 -26.51 -14.85 -6.86
C GLU A 379 -27.04 -14.16 -5.59
N ALA A 380 -26.18 -13.42 -4.88
CA ALA A 380 -26.60 -12.68 -3.69
C ALA A 380 -27.64 -11.58 -4.00
N ILE A 381 -27.53 -10.90 -5.15
CA ILE A 381 -28.48 -9.84 -5.52
C ILE A 381 -29.85 -10.42 -5.90
N ILE A 382 -29.89 -11.51 -6.67
CA ILE A 382 -31.16 -12.11 -7.12
C ILE A 382 -31.91 -12.84 -6.00
N THR A 383 -31.25 -13.20 -4.90
CA THR A 383 -31.91 -13.85 -3.76
C THR A 383 -32.81 -12.86 -2.99
N GLU A 384 -32.62 -11.55 -3.19
CA GLU A 384 -33.36 -10.50 -2.49
C GLU A 384 -34.62 -10.03 -3.24
N GLU A 385 -34.82 -10.43 -4.50
CA GLU A 385 -35.93 -9.97 -5.35
C GLU A 385 -36.56 -11.12 -6.16
N ASP A 386 -37.90 -11.18 -6.25
CA ASP A 386 -38.65 -12.17 -7.03
C ASP A 386 -39.01 -11.58 -8.41
N ASP A 387 -38.00 -11.50 -9.28
CA ASP A 387 -38.08 -10.94 -10.65
C ASP A 387 -37.44 -11.87 -11.69
N ASP A 388 -38.27 -12.48 -12.53
CA ASP A 388 -37.84 -13.38 -13.62
C ASP A 388 -36.88 -12.71 -14.61
N GLU A 389 -37.05 -11.41 -14.90
CA GLU A 389 -36.18 -10.66 -15.81
C GLU A 389 -34.79 -10.48 -15.18
N LEU A 390 -34.74 -10.18 -13.88
CA LEU A 390 -33.50 -10.10 -13.11
C LEU A 390 -32.77 -11.45 -13.04
N HIS A 391 -33.48 -12.54 -12.78
CA HIS A 391 -32.92 -13.90 -12.80
C HIS A 391 -32.31 -14.24 -14.18
N TYR A 392 -33.00 -13.87 -15.26
CA TYR A 392 -32.49 -14.04 -16.62
C TYR A 392 -31.23 -13.21 -16.87
N GLU A 393 -31.22 -11.92 -16.50
CA GLU A 393 -30.05 -11.06 -16.63
C GLU A 393 -28.84 -11.60 -15.86
N ALA A 394 -29.05 -12.09 -14.64
CA ALA A 394 -28.00 -12.70 -13.83
C ALA A 394 -27.45 -13.98 -14.45
N ALA A 395 -28.32 -14.85 -15.00
CA ALA A 395 -27.88 -16.06 -15.70
C ALA A 395 -27.07 -15.74 -16.97
N VAL A 396 -27.47 -14.72 -17.72
CA VAL A 396 -26.75 -14.24 -18.91
C VAL A 396 -25.38 -13.67 -18.52
N PHE A 397 -25.31 -12.88 -17.44
CA PHE A 397 -24.05 -12.33 -16.93
C PHE A 397 -23.09 -13.43 -16.43
N THR A 398 -23.57 -14.37 -15.63
CA THR A 398 -22.74 -15.47 -15.10
C THR A 398 -22.25 -16.40 -16.19
N GLY A 399 -23.10 -16.74 -17.16
CA GLY A 399 -22.73 -17.51 -18.35
C GLY A 399 -21.63 -16.81 -19.18
N TRP A 400 -21.72 -15.49 -19.34
CA TRP A 400 -20.71 -14.72 -20.07
C TRP A 400 -19.36 -14.66 -19.35
N GLU A 401 -19.33 -14.56 -18.01
CA GLU A 401 -18.08 -14.61 -17.25
C GLU A 401 -17.46 -16.02 -17.30
N SER A 402 -18.28 -17.07 -17.14
CA SER A 402 -17.84 -18.48 -17.17
C SER A 402 -17.24 -18.87 -18.52
N ALA A 403 -17.86 -18.46 -19.64
CA ALA A 403 -17.36 -18.76 -20.99
C ALA A 403 -15.94 -18.22 -21.24
N LYS A 404 -15.60 -17.07 -20.65
CA LYS A 404 -14.24 -16.53 -20.77
C LYS A 404 -13.24 -17.27 -19.92
N VAL A 405 -13.66 -17.74 -18.74
CA VAL A 405 -12.82 -18.53 -17.84
C VAL A 405 -12.44 -19.84 -18.51
N GLU A 406 -13.41 -20.55 -19.09
CA GLU A 406 -13.18 -21.80 -19.82
C GLU A 406 -12.15 -21.60 -20.95
N ALA A 407 -12.29 -20.53 -21.73
CA ALA A 407 -11.34 -20.18 -22.79
C ALA A 407 -9.91 -19.88 -22.27
N SER A 408 -9.77 -19.52 -20.99
CA SER A 408 -8.51 -19.07 -20.39
C SER A 408 -7.79 -20.13 -19.54
N ILE A 409 -8.51 -21.13 -19.02
CA ILE A 409 -7.96 -22.19 -18.14
C ILE A 409 -6.82 -22.96 -18.82
N ASN A 410 -6.96 -23.29 -20.11
CA ASN A 410 -5.94 -24.03 -20.85
C ASN A 410 -4.59 -23.28 -20.91
N GLY A 411 -4.62 -21.95 -20.97
CA GLY A 411 -3.42 -21.12 -20.96
C GLY A 411 -2.73 -21.08 -19.58
N LEU A 412 -3.45 -21.31 -18.48
CA LEU A 412 -2.88 -21.24 -17.14
C LEU A 412 -1.87 -22.35 -16.88
N LYS A 413 -2.10 -23.56 -17.41
CA LYS A 413 -1.13 -24.67 -17.36
C LYS A 413 0.23 -24.26 -17.93
N TYR A 414 0.20 -23.72 -19.14
CA TYR A 414 1.41 -23.28 -19.84
C TYR A 414 2.12 -22.15 -19.08
N LEU A 415 1.37 -21.15 -18.60
CA LEU A 415 1.95 -20.06 -17.80
C LEU A 415 2.57 -20.57 -16.48
N TRP A 416 2.01 -21.63 -15.90
CA TRP A 416 2.54 -22.25 -14.69
C TRP A 416 3.85 -22.98 -14.99
N GLU A 417 3.89 -23.80 -16.04
CA GLU A 417 5.10 -24.52 -16.47
C GLU A 417 6.24 -23.55 -16.83
N ASP A 418 5.96 -22.51 -17.65
CA ASP A 418 6.93 -21.47 -18.01
C ASP A 418 7.48 -20.72 -16.79
N PHE A 419 6.64 -20.47 -15.77
CA PHE A 419 7.10 -19.93 -14.49
C PHE A 419 8.00 -20.91 -13.73
N CYS A 420 7.64 -22.20 -13.67
CA CYS A 420 8.42 -23.21 -12.96
C CYS A 420 9.82 -23.35 -13.55
N ASP A 421 9.93 -23.34 -14.87
CA ASP A 421 11.22 -23.46 -15.55
C ASP A 421 12.08 -22.22 -15.35
N GLU A 422 11.50 -21.02 -15.43
CA GLU A 422 12.20 -19.81 -15.05
C GLU A 422 12.64 -19.84 -13.57
N LEU A 423 11.84 -20.42 -12.67
CA LEU A 423 12.19 -20.53 -11.25
C LEU A 423 13.40 -21.43 -11.04
N LYS A 424 13.49 -22.56 -11.75
CA LYS A 424 14.67 -23.43 -11.72
C LYS A 424 15.91 -22.71 -12.27
N VAL A 425 15.77 -21.92 -13.32
CA VAL A 425 16.88 -21.14 -13.92
C VAL A 425 17.34 -20.05 -12.97
N TRP A 426 16.42 -19.26 -12.41
CA TRP A 426 16.73 -18.13 -11.53
C TRP A 426 17.36 -18.56 -10.21
N LYS A 427 17.12 -19.80 -9.77
CA LYS A 427 17.73 -20.38 -8.56
C LYS A 427 19.17 -20.87 -8.76
N LYS A 428 19.58 -21.18 -10.00
CA LYS A 428 20.96 -21.55 -10.33
C LYS A 428 21.82 -20.29 -10.38
#